data_AF-A0A9P5YGB5-F1
#
_entry.id   AF-A0A9P5YGB5-F1
#
_cell.length_a   1.000
_cell.length_b   1.000
_cell.length_c   1.000
_cell.angle_alpha   90.00
_cell.angle_beta   90.00
_cell.angle_gamma   90.00
#
_symmetry.space_group_name_H-M   'P 1'
#
loop_
_entity.id
_entity.type
_entity.pdbx_description
1 polymer ?
#
loop_
_entity_poly.entity_id
_entity_poly.type
_entity_poly.pdbx_seq_one_letter_code
_entity_poly.pdbx_strand_id
1 'polypeptide(L)'
;MFKDRTPYQYRFLDTLTDSSPSTHKFSESLYLSDLAMLKHRLLYFGTLFGSSRLRLKNTTNISIRGSVRQSMSFSNPILINAASSIAESMGDLYLGVHVRLGDGEFRRNAEHNVRSVWWKLLHQALECTLEETLELEYIFLRPARNSTVDIPPIALDLKGATPDLSLTQVMQRKSPLLKLKCRGQLHVRRRFNRFNIPLFVSTDVPNPLVNPLLTRFHKVFPCIFYLSDFAADFASLGHLQNDDDGVMLGEFLLPFLDAMVVAHAWKFVGTEKSTFSSFAQDILWRRYHGRPIVQRG
;
A
#
# COMPACT_ATOMS: atom_id res chain seq x y z
N MET A 1 6.09 36.59 7.10
CA MET A 1 5.61 35.50 6.22
C MET A 1 6.74 34.50 6.04
N PHE A 2 6.57 33.25 6.46
CA PHE A 2 7.54 32.18 6.15
C PHE A 2 7.17 31.56 4.81
N LYS A 3 8.13 31.43 3.90
CA LYS A 3 7.92 30.85 2.57
C LYS A 3 9.00 29.82 2.30
N ASP A 4 8.56 28.59 2.13
CA ASP A 4 9.42 27.48 1.71
C ASP A 4 9.87 27.67 0.25
N ARG A 5 11.17 27.48 -0.02
CA ARG A 5 11.79 27.57 -1.34
C ARG A 5 12.08 26.21 -1.96
N THR A 6 12.10 25.12 -1.18
CA THR A 6 12.38 23.77 -1.69
C THR A 6 11.55 22.70 -0.98
N PRO A 7 11.31 21.50 -1.57
CA PRO A 7 10.55 20.44 -0.91
C PRO A 7 11.02 20.05 0.50
N TYR A 8 12.28 20.31 0.81
CA TYR A 8 12.94 19.92 2.04
C TYR A 8 13.62 21.09 2.76
N GLN A 9 13.14 22.33 2.63
CA GLN A 9 13.75 23.42 3.40
C GLN A 9 13.42 23.27 4.89
N TYR A 10 12.13 23.35 5.23
CA TYR A 10 11.69 23.42 6.62
C TYR A 10 11.17 22.10 7.16
N ARG A 11 11.66 21.74 8.34
CA ARG A 11 11.10 20.73 9.25
C ARG A 11 10.50 21.42 10.48
N PHE A 12 9.42 20.86 11.03
CA PHE A 12 8.70 21.38 12.18
C PHE A 12 8.83 20.41 13.36
N LEU A 13 9.30 20.90 14.49
CA LEU A 13 9.60 20.15 15.71
C LEU A 13 8.75 20.65 16.87
N ASP A 14 8.20 19.76 17.68
CA ASP A 14 7.38 20.14 18.84
C ASP A 14 8.14 20.12 20.18
N THR A 15 9.42 19.75 20.19
CA THR A 15 10.28 19.74 21.38
C THR A 15 11.67 20.29 21.07
N LEU A 16 12.21 21.11 21.98
CA LEU A 16 13.56 21.70 21.88
C LEU A 16 14.70 20.70 22.17
N THR A 17 14.41 19.61 22.90
CA THR A 17 15.38 18.60 23.32
C THR A 17 15.60 17.50 22.27
N ASP A 18 15.09 17.69 21.06
CA ASP A 18 15.22 16.69 20.01
C ASP A 18 16.60 16.76 19.35
N SER A 19 17.49 15.87 19.77
CA SER A 19 18.63 15.46 18.96
C SER A 19 18.10 14.77 17.70
N SER A 20 17.78 15.57 16.67
CA SER A 20 17.44 15.05 15.35
C SER A 20 18.54 14.09 14.89
N PRO A 21 18.20 12.98 14.18
CA PRO A 21 19.22 12.14 13.57
C PRO A 21 20.15 13.02 12.74
N SER A 22 21.47 12.78 12.81
CA SER A 22 22.48 13.57 12.06
C SER A 22 22.23 13.58 10.56
N THR A 23 21.46 12.61 10.04
CA THR A 23 21.10 12.45 8.64
C THR A 23 19.59 12.60 8.44
N HIS A 24 19.09 13.84 8.41
CA HIS A 24 17.77 14.14 7.85
C HIS A 24 17.87 14.97 6.58
N LYS A 25 16.83 14.90 5.74
CA LYS A 25 16.80 15.56 4.43
C LYS A 25 16.46 17.05 4.46
N PHE A 26 16.03 17.57 5.62
CA PHE A 26 15.60 18.97 5.77
C PHE A 26 16.78 19.90 6.08
N SER A 27 16.82 21.10 5.49
CA SER A 27 17.93 22.05 5.71
C SER A 27 17.78 22.89 6.99
N GLU A 28 16.55 23.19 7.39
CA GLU A 28 16.21 24.07 8.51
C GLU A 28 15.16 23.41 9.41
N SER A 29 15.28 23.63 10.72
CA SER A 29 14.29 23.20 11.71
C SER A 29 13.63 24.40 12.38
N LEU A 30 12.31 24.38 12.46
CA LEU A 30 11.47 25.37 13.13
C LEU A 30 10.76 24.69 14.29
N TYR A 31 10.76 25.32 15.46
CA TYR A 31 10.06 24.81 16.62
C TYR A 31 8.65 25.37 16.71
N LEU A 32 7.68 24.53 17.08
CA LEU A 32 6.29 24.95 17.25
C LEU A 32 6.16 26.03 18.34
N SER A 33 7.02 26.01 19.37
CA SER A 33 7.11 27.07 20.39
C SER A 33 7.46 28.42 19.79
N ASP A 34 8.38 28.45 18.83
CA ASP A 34 8.82 29.68 18.18
C ASP A 34 7.73 30.22 17.27
N LEU A 35 7.05 29.32 16.56
CA LEU A 35 5.91 29.68 15.71
C LEU A 35 4.75 30.26 16.52
N ALA A 36 4.50 29.74 17.73
CA ALA A 36 3.44 30.22 18.61
C ALA A 36 3.66 31.66 19.10
N MET A 37 4.91 32.13 19.13
CA MET A 37 5.25 33.51 19.51
C MET A 37 5.09 34.52 18.36
N LEU A 38 4.88 34.06 17.13
CA LEU A 38 4.77 34.94 15.98
C LEU A 38 3.42 35.66 15.99
N LYS A 39 3.44 36.98 15.77
CA LYS A 39 2.22 37.79 15.57
C LYS A 39 1.48 37.49 14.25
N HIS A 40 2.14 36.77 13.34
CA HIS A 40 1.60 36.45 12.02
C HIS A 40 0.55 35.34 12.14
N ARG A 41 -0.62 35.53 11.53
CA ARG A 41 -1.73 34.57 11.58
C ARG A 41 -1.72 33.53 10.46
N LEU A 42 -0.81 33.68 9.49
CA LEU A 42 -0.75 32.82 8.30
C LEU A 42 0.63 32.19 8.17
N LEU A 43 0.66 30.87 8.04
CA LEU A 43 1.82 30.07 7.67
C LEU A 43 1.65 29.60 6.22
N TYR A 44 2.65 29.83 5.38
CA TYR A 44 2.64 29.41 3.98
C TYR A 44 3.66 28.29 3.77
N PHE A 45 3.15 27.10 3.47
CA PHE A 45 3.98 25.95 3.13
C PHE A 45 4.12 25.89 1.61
N GLY A 46 5.35 25.95 1.09
CA GLY A 46 5.60 25.77 -0.34
C GLY A 46 5.41 24.33 -0.81
N THR A 47 5.23 23.40 0.13
CA THR A 47 4.96 21.98 -0.13
C THR A 47 4.52 21.27 1.15
N LEU A 48 3.66 20.27 1.01
CA LEU A 48 3.32 19.32 2.07
C LEU A 48 4.14 18.02 1.96
N PHE A 49 5.06 17.95 0.99
CA PHE A 49 5.86 16.77 0.73
C PHE A 49 6.97 16.59 1.78
N GLY A 50 7.32 15.32 2.02
CA GLY A 50 8.43 14.93 2.88
C GLY A 50 7.98 14.26 4.17
N SER A 51 8.09 12.92 4.23
CA SER A 51 7.93 12.17 5.48
C SER A 51 8.83 12.73 6.59
N SER A 52 8.27 12.83 7.80
CA SER A 52 8.87 13.44 9.00
C SER A 52 9.12 14.95 8.93
N ARG A 53 8.49 15.66 7.98
CA ARG A 53 8.44 17.13 7.94
C ARG A 53 7.83 17.72 9.20
N LEU A 54 6.73 17.15 9.68
CA LEU A 54 6.21 17.38 11.03
C LEU A 54 6.67 16.23 11.92
N ARG A 55 7.58 16.51 12.84
CA ARG A 55 8.10 15.54 13.80
C ARG A 55 7.53 15.86 15.18
N LEU A 56 6.86 14.87 15.75
CA LEU A 56 6.17 15.00 17.02
C LEU A 56 6.75 14.03 18.03
N LYS A 57 7.15 14.54 19.19
CA LYS A 57 7.53 13.77 20.38
C LYS A 57 6.59 14.03 21.55
N ASN A 58 5.90 15.16 21.57
CA ASN A 58 4.89 15.45 22.59
C ASN A 58 3.72 14.47 22.44
N THR A 59 3.38 13.76 23.52
CA THR A 59 2.34 12.73 23.52
C THR A 59 0.96 13.26 23.12
N THR A 60 0.63 14.50 23.53
CA THR A 60 -0.61 15.17 23.13
C THR A 60 -0.66 15.42 21.63
N ASN A 61 0.42 15.93 21.04
CA ASN A 61 0.47 16.18 19.59
C ASN A 61 0.44 14.87 18.79
N ILE A 62 1.11 13.83 19.27
CA ILE A 62 1.05 12.48 18.68
C ILE A 62 -0.39 11.93 18.72
N SER A 63 -1.12 12.16 19.81
CA SER A 63 -2.52 11.77 19.95
C SER A 63 -3.41 12.52 18.95
N ILE A 64 -3.28 13.85 18.85
CA ILE A 64 -4.01 14.68 17.89
C ILE A 64 -3.78 14.20 16.46
N ARG A 65 -2.51 13.98 16.07
CA ARG A 65 -2.16 13.44 14.76
C ARG A 65 -2.78 12.06 14.53
N GLY A 66 -2.83 11.23 15.57
CA GLY A 66 -3.52 9.95 15.55
C GLY A 66 -4.98 10.09 15.18
N SER A 67 -5.72 10.97 15.87
CA SER A 67 -7.13 11.26 15.59
C SER A 67 -7.34 11.76 14.17
N VAL A 68 -6.52 12.72 13.71
CA VAL A 68 -6.58 13.23 12.33
C VAL A 68 -6.34 12.12 11.31
N ARG A 69 -5.34 11.25 11.51
CA ARG A 69 -5.06 10.13 10.60
C ARG A 69 -6.17 9.09 10.57
N GLN A 70 -6.82 8.84 11.70
CA GLN A 70 -7.99 7.95 11.75
C GLN A 70 -9.16 8.52 10.96
N SER A 71 -9.39 9.84 11.02
CA SER A 71 -10.43 10.51 10.24
C SER A 71 -10.11 10.65 8.75
N MET A 72 -8.88 10.34 8.32
CA MET A 72 -8.52 10.25 6.89
C MET A 72 -8.98 8.94 6.23
N SER A 73 -9.63 8.03 6.96
CA SER A 73 -10.34 6.91 6.31
C SER A 73 -11.50 7.46 5.47
N PHE A 74 -11.62 6.99 4.23
CA PHE A 74 -12.62 7.49 3.30
C PHE A 74 -14.04 7.17 3.79
N SER A 75 -14.90 8.19 3.80
CA SER A 75 -16.30 8.11 4.22
C SER A 75 -17.30 8.35 3.09
N ASN A 76 -16.83 8.56 1.86
CA ASN A 76 -17.70 8.81 0.71
C ASN A 76 -18.49 7.54 0.34
N PRO A 77 -19.84 7.56 0.33
CA PRO A 77 -20.65 6.37 0.07
C PRO A 77 -20.42 5.75 -1.29
N ILE A 78 -20.12 6.54 -2.32
CA ILE A 78 -19.89 6.04 -3.69
C ILE A 78 -18.61 5.22 -3.73
N LEU A 79 -17.53 5.73 -3.13
CA LEU A 79 -16.27 5.00 -2.99
C LEU A 79 -16.43 3.76 -2.12
N ILE A 80 -17.14 3.86 -0.99
CA ILE A 80 -17.37 2.72 -0.08
C ILE A 80 -18.14 1.61 -0.78
N ASN A 81 -19.20 1.96 -1.51
CA ASN A 81 -20.04 0.98 -2.20
C ASN A 81 -19.26 0.31 -3.34
N ALA A 82 -18.51 1.08 -4.14
CA ALA A 82 -17.67 0.54 -5.19
C ALA A 82 -16.58 -0.39 -4.61
N ALA A 83 -15.86 0.05 -3.58
CA ALA A 83 -14.81 -0.77 -2.95
C ALA A 83 -15.37 -2.07 -2.35
N SER A 84 -16.53 -1.99 -1.67
CA SER A 84 -17.18 -3.16 -1.07
C SER A 84 -17.69 -4.14 -2.13
N SER A 85 -18.31 -3.65 -3.22
CA SER A 85 -18.75 -4.49 -4.34
C SER A 85 -17.59 -5.27 -4.97
N ILE A 86 -16.46 -4.61 -5.17
CA ILE A 86 -15.25 -5.23 -5.70
C ILE A 86 -14.70 -6.28 -4.72
N ALA A 87 -14.58 -5.93 -3.44
CA ALA A 87 -14.10 -6.85 -2.40
C ALA A 87 -15.00 -8.08 -2.28
N GLU A 88 -16.32 -7.92 -2.33
CA GLU A 88 -17.28 -9.02 -2.33
C GLU A 88 -17.18 -9.91 -3.57
N SER A 89 -16.88 -9.32 -4.73
CA SER A 89 -16.63 -10.06 -5.97
C SER A 89 -15.35 -10.90 -5.90
N MET A 90 -14.32 -10.38 -5.22
CA MET A 90 -13.09 -11.11 -4.90
C MET A 90 -13.29 -12.25 -3.89
N GLY A 91 -14.43 -12.25 -3.18
CA GLY A 91 -14.81 -13.27 -2.20
C GLY A 91 -14.24 -13.01 -0.79
N ASP A 92 -14.64 -13.84 0.17
CA ASP A 92 -14.33 -13.63 1.59
C ASP A 92 -12.83 -13.66 1.93
N LEU A 93 -12.01 -14.25 1.06
CA LEU A 93 -10.57 -14.39 1.24
C LEU A 93 -9.86 -14.06 -0.08
N TYR A 94 -9.19 -12.92 -0.11
CA TYR A 94 -8.25 -12.56 -1.16
C TYR A 94 -7.01 -11.84 -0.58
N LEU A 95 -5.96 -11.83 -1.38
CA LEU A 95 -4.69 -11.19 -1.10
C LEU A 95 -4.59 -9.85 -1.84
N GLY A 96 -3.96 -8.87 -1.21
CA GLY A 96 -3.72 -7.56 -1.79
C GLY A 96 -2.23 -7.29 -1.91
N VAL A 97 -1.80 -6.80 -3.07
CA VAL A 97 -0.46 -6.21 -3.22
C VAL A 97 -0.54 -4.84 -3.87
N HIS A 98 0.37 -3.95 -3.46
CA HIS A 98 0.58 -2.70 -4.17
C HIS A 98 2.01 -2.64 -4.72
N VAL A 99 2.11 -2.49 -6.04
CA VAL A 99 3.36 -2.52 -6.80
C VAL A 99 3.55 -1.18 -7.52
N ARG A 100 4.43 -0.33 -6.98
CA ARG A 100 4.77 1.00 -7.54
C ARG A 100 5.96 0.90 -8.49
N LEU A 101 5.79 1.29 -9.74
CA LEU A 101 6.78 1.18 -10.82
C LEU A 101 6.97 2.44 -11.67
N GLY A 102 6.07 3.41 -11.56
CA GLY A 102 5.91 4.49 -12.54
C GLY A 102 6.99 5.56 -12.53
N ASP A 103 7.61 5.90 -11.40
CA ASP A 103 8.40 7.15 -11.28
C ASP A 103 9.70 7.06 -10.47
N GLY A 104 10.62 8.01 -10.74
CA GLY A 104 11.81 8.29 -9.93
C GLY A 104 12.65 7.07 -9.52
N GLU A 105 12.85 6.92 -8.21
CA GLU A 105 13.55 5.77 -7.60
C GLU A 105 12.78 4.45 -7.78
N PHE A 106 11.44 4.49 -7.89
CA PHE A 106 10.64 3.28 -8.08
C PHE A 106 10.87 2.67 -9.46
N ARG A 107 10.95 3.51 -10.50
CA ARG A 107 11.29 3.07 -11.85
C ARG A 107 12.72 2.52 -11.93
N ARG A 108 13.69 3.20 -11.31
CA ARG A 108 15.10 2.74 -11.29
C ARG A 108 15.29 1.42 -10.57
N ASN A 109 14.52 1.16 -9.51
CA ASN A 109 14.60 -0.06 -8.71
C ASN A 109 13.44 -1.03 -8.96
N ALA A 110 12.78 -0.93 -10.13
CA ALA A 110 11.50 -1.59 -10.39
C ALA A 110 11.58 -3.12 -10.22
N GLU A 111 12.58 -3.78 -10.81
CA GLU A 111 12.79 -5.22 -10.68
C GLU A 111 12.96 -5.66 -9.22
N HIS A 112 13.79 -4.93 -8.46
CA HIS A 112 14.03 -5.19 -7.05
C HIS A 112 12.74 -5.02 -6.23
N ASN A 113 12.01 -3.92 -6.45
CA ASN A 113 10.77 -3.62 -5.72
C ASN A 113 9.71 -4.70 -5.96
N VAL A 114 9.51 -5.11 -7.21
CA VAL A 114 8.58 -6.18 -7.59
C VAL A 114 8.97 -7.50 -6.95
N ARG A 115 10.25 -7.87 -7.03
CA ARG A 115 10.77 -9.08 -6.40
C ARG A 115 10.57 -9.06 -4.89
N SER A 116 10.87 -7.93 -4.23
CA SER A 116 10.68 -7.75 -2.79
C SER A 116 9.21 -7.87 -2.37
N VAL A 117 8.28 -7.25 -3.09
CA VAL A 117 6.83 -7.38 -2.83
C VAL A 117 6.37 -8.81 -3.01
N TRP A 118 6.80 -9.49 -4.07
CA TRP A 118 6.42 -10.89 -4.32
C TRP A 118 6.93 -11.82 -3.20
N TRP A 119 8.19 -11.68 -2.81
CA TRP A 119 8.74 -12.46 -1.71
C TRP A 119 8.04 -12.17 -0.37
N LYS A 120 7.78 -10.89 -0.06
CA LYS A 120 7.01 -10.50 1.14
C LYS A 120 5.61 -11.13 1.12
N LEU A 121 4.93 -11.15 -0.02
CA LEU A 121 3.64 -11.82 -0.16
C LEU A 121 3.74 -13.32 0.16
N LEU A 122 4.74 -14.01 -0.40
CA LEU A 122 4.92 -15.45 -0.18
C LEU A 122 5.18 -15.78 1.29
N HIS A 123 6.05 -15.03 1.95
CA HIS A 123 6.37 -15.29 3.36
C HIS A 123 5.29 -14.82 4.33
N GLN A 124 4.77 -13.60 4.16
CA GLN A 124 3.91 -12.95 5.15
C GLN A 124 2.42 -13.32 5.02
N ALA A 125 1.98 -13.68 3.81
CA ALA A 125 0.57 -14.04 3.57
C ALA A 125 0.40 -15.52 3.26
N LEU A 126 1.33 -16.13 2.53
CA LEU A 126 1.22 -17.53 2.10
C LEU A 126 2.02 -18.51 2.95
N GLU A 127 2.72 -18.00 3.96
CA GLU A 127 3.50 -18.78 4.93
C GLU A 127 4.49 -19.73 4.25
N CYS A 128 5.05 -19.31 3.10
CA CYS A 128 6.07 -20.07 2.41
C CYS A 128 7.40 -20.04 3.18
N THR A 129 8.10 -21.17 3.22
CA THR A 129 9.48 -21.18 3.74
C THR A 129 10.44 -20.53 2.75
N LEU A 130 11.69 -20.31 3.18
CA LEU A 130 12.74 -19.81 2.31
C LEU A 130 12.98 -20.76 1.14
N GLU A 131 13.07 -22.05 1.42
CA GLU A 131 13.31 -23.12 0.45
C GLU A 131 12.16 -23.21 -0.56
N GLU A 132 10.91 -23.17 -0.07
CA GLU A 132 9.73 -23.15 -0.95
C GLU A 132 9.73 -21.92 -1.86
N THR A 133 10.05 -20.75 -1.32
CA THR A 133 10.07 -19.49 -2.08
C THR A 133 11.14 -19.50 -3.17
N LEU A 134 12.33 -20.02 -2.87
CA LEU A 134 13.41 -20.24 -3.84
C LEU A 134 13.00 -21.25 -4.92
N GLU A 135 12.38 -22.38 -4.53
CA GLU A 135 11.87 -23.38 -5.48
C GLU A 135 10.83 -22.76 -6.42
N LEU A 136 9.90 -21.95 -5.90
CA LEU A 136 8.87 -21.27 -6.70
C LEU A 136 9.47 -20.25 -7.68
N GLU A 137 10.45 -19.46 -7.23
CA GLU A 137 11.18 -18.53 -8.10
C GLU A 137 11.87 -19.29 -9.25
N TYR A 138 12.47 -20.45 -8.96
CA TYR A 138 13.06 -21.31 -9.99
C TYR A 138 12.04 -21.92 -10.95
N ILE A 139 10.99 -22.58 -10.43
CA ILE A 139 9.99 -23.32 -11.22
C ILE A 139 9.21 -22.39 -12.14
N PHE A 140 8.71 -21.27 -11.61
CA PHE A 140 7.81 -20.40 -12.35
C PHE A 140 8.56 -19.37 -13.17
N LEU A 141 9.67 -18.82 -12.66
CA LEU A 141 10.32 -17.68 -13.31
C LEU A 141 11.49 -18.08 -14.20
N ARG A 142 12.08 -19.27 -14.00
CA ARG A 142 13.26 -19.76 -14.73
C ARG A 142 14.34 -18.68 -14.87
N PRO A 143 14.94 -18.22 -13.75
CA PRO A 143 16.01 -17.24 -13.81
C PRO A 143 17.15 -17.74 -14.72
N ALA A 144 17.86 -16.82 -15.38
CA ALA A 144 18.98 -17.17 -16.26
C ALA A 144 20.00 -18.04 -15.50
N ARG A 145 20.61 -19.02 -16.19
CA ARG A 145 21.50 -20.04 -15.60
C ARG A 145 22.70 -19.49 -14.79
N ASN A 146 23.02 -18.21 -14.93
CA ASN A 146 24.15 -17.54 -14.25
C ASN A 146 23.72 -16.50 -13.21
N SER A 147 22.43 -16.39 -12.89
CA SER A 147 21.98 -15.50 -11.82
C SER A 147 22.13 -16.21 -10.48
N THR A 148 22.97 -15.68 -9.59
CA THR A 148 22.93 -16.06 -8.17
C THR A 148 21.53 -15.77 -7.66
N VAL A 149 20.86 -16.77 -7.09
CA VAL A 149 19.55 -16.59 -6.46
C VAL A 149 19.80 -15.97 -5.08
N ASP A 150 20.27 -14.72 -5.08
CA ASP A 150 20.51 -14.00 -3.84
C ASP A 150 19.18 -13.69 -3.18
N ILE A 151 19.04 -14.01 -1.90
CA ILE A 151 17.85 -13.69 -1.12
C ILE A 151 17.73 -12.16 -1.13
N PRO A 152 16.60 -11.58 -1.56
CA PRO A 152 16.48 -10.14 -1.52
C PRO A 152 16.64 -9.69 -0.05
N PRO A 153 17.27 -8.53 0.22
CA PRO A 153 17.33 -7.96 1.56
C PRO A 153 15.92 -7.53 1.99
N ILE A 154 15.09 -8.51 2.34
CA ILE A 154 13.75 -8.30 2.83
C ILE A 154 13.94 -8.11 4.33
N ALA A 155 13.68 -6.89 4.80
CA ALA A 155 13.25 -6.74 6.17
C ALA A 155 11.93 -7.52 6.28
N LEU A 156 12.01 -8.79 6.68
CA LEU A 156 10.87 -9.53 7.18
C LEU A 156 10.51 -8.78 8.46
N ASP A 157 9.63 -7.79 8.33
CA ASP A 157 9.19 -6.96 9.43
C ASP A 157 8.36 -7.84 10.36
N LEU A 158 9.06 -8.63 11.18
CA LEU A 158 8.52 -9.47 12.24
C LEU A 158 8.03 -8.59 13.40
N LYS A 159 8.29 -7.27 13.36
CA LYS A 159 7.92 -6.34 14.42
C LYS A 159 6.55 -5.74 14.15
N GLY A 160 5.52 -6.47 14.55
CA GLY A 160 4.17 -5.90 14.70
C GLY A 160 3.02 -6.77 14.22
N ALA A 161 3.27 -8.04 13.86
CA ALA A 161 2.20 -9.00 13.69
C ALA A 161 1.64 -9.34 15.08
N THR A 162 0.59 -8.64 15.50
CA THR A 162 -0.46 -9.30 16.28
C THR A 162 -0.73 -10.67 15.65
N PRO A 163 -0.95 -11.75 16.41
CA PRO A 163 -1.19 -13.07 15.83
C PRO A 163 -2.45 -12.98 14.97
N ASP A 164 -2.25 -12.80 13.67
CA ASP A 164 -3.31 -13.00 12.71
C ASP A 164 -3.56 -14.51 12.69
N LEU A 165 -4.80 -14.90 12.39
CA LEU A 165 -5.09 -16.31 12.14
C LEU A 165 -4.15 -16.79 11.03
N SER A 166 -3.55 -17.96 11.20
CA SER A 166 -2.71 -18.53 10.15
C SER A 166 -3.54 -18.76 8.89
N LEU A 167 -2.90 -18.76 7.73
CA LEU A 167 -3.59 -18.99 6.46
C LEU A 167 -4.40 -20.29 6.52
N THR A 168 -3.83 -21.33 7.11
CA THR A 168 -4.50 -22.63 7.31
C THR A 168 -5.80 -22.48 8.10
N GLN A 169 -5.80 -21.70 9.19
CA GLN A 169 -7.00 -21.46 10.00
C GLN A 169 -8.06 -20.65 9.23
N VAL A 170 -7.64 -19.70 8.39
CA VAL A 170 -8.56 -18.87 7.61
C VAL A 170 -9.20 -19.68 6.49
N MET A 171 -8.42 -20.47 5.76
CA MET A 171 -8.91 -21.36 4.70
C MET A 171 -9.87 -22.45 5.22
N GLN A 172 -9.75 -22.85 6.49
CA GLN A 172 -10.72 -23.77 7.11
C GLN A 172 -12.06 -23.10 7.44
N ARG A 173 -12.05 -21.78 7.73
CA ARG A 173 -13.24 -21.02 8.12
C ARG A 173 -13.96 -20.40 6.92
N LYS A 174 -13.22 -20.06 5.87
CA LYS A 174 -13.72 -19.39 4.67
C LYS A 174 -13.57 -20.32 3.48
N SER A 175 -14.69 -20.75 2.91
CA SER A 175 -14.71 -21.37 1.59
C SER A 175 -14.58 -20.26 0.55
N PRO A 176 -13.53 -20.24 -0.29
CA PRO A 176 -13.40 -19.22 -1.33
C PRO A 176 -14.40 -19.50 -2.46
N LEU A 177 -15.65 -19.08 -2.28
CA LEU A 177 -16.59 -18.96 -3.38
C LEU A 177 -16.23 -17.71 -4.17
N LEU A 178 -15.21 -17.85 -5.02
CA LEU A 178 -14.85 -16.80 -5.96
C LEU A 178 -15.96 -16.69 -7.02
N LYS A 179 -16.63 -15.53 -7.07
CA LYS A 179 -17.64 -15.24 -8.11
C LYS A 179 -17.01 -14.97 -9.48
N LEU A 180 -15.71 -14.65 -9.49
CA LEU A 180 -14.95 -14.28 -10.67
C LEU A 180 -14.31 -15.50 -11.35
N LYS A 181 -14.20 -15.41 -12.68
CA LYS A 181 -13.43 -16.38 -13.46
C LYS A 181 -11.94 -16.04 -13.42
N CYS A 182 -11.12 -16.98 -12.97
CA CYS A 182 -9.67 -16.82 -13.00
C CYS A 182 -9.14 -16.79 -14.44
N ARG A 183 -8.07 -16.01 -14.66
CA ARG A 183 -7.43 -15.86 -15.98
C ARG A 183 -6.60 -17.08 -16.35
N GLY A 184 -5.93 -17.66 -15.35
CA GLY A 184 -5.12 -18.86 -15.49
C GLY A 184 -5.85 -20.12 -15.05
N GLN A 185 -5.29 -21.27 -15.41
CA GLN A 185 -5.75 -22.56 -14.91
C GLN A 185 -5.42 -22.69 -13.41
N LEU A 186 -6.40 -23.08 -12.60
CA LEU A 186 -6.20 -23.31 -11.18
C LEU A 186 -5.17 -24.42 -10.94
N HIS A 187 -4.34 -24.23 -9.91
CA HIS A 187 -3.43 -25.26 -9.43
C HIS A 187 -4.21 -26.45 -8.89
N VAL A 188 -3.92 -27.63 -9.42
CA VAL A 188 -4.53 -28.90 -8.98
C VAL A 188 -3.73 -29.62 -7.90
N ARG A 189 -2.42 -29.33 -7.82
CA ARG A 189 -1.53 -29.98 -6.85
C ARG A 189 -1.70 -29.32 -5.49
N ARG A 190 -1.99 -30.13 -4.46
CA ARG A 190 -2.21 -29.67 -3.07
C ARG A 190 -1.18 -28.64 -2.57
N ARG A 191 0.11 -28.85 -2.85
CA ARG A 191 1.20 -27.94 -2.44
C ARG A 191 1.08 -26.51 -3.01
N PHE A 192 0.33 -26.36 -4.10
CA PHE A 192 0.11 -25.10 -4.81
C PHE A 192 -1.30 -24.54 -4.65
N ASN A 193 -2.19 -25.21 -3.91
CA ASN A 193 -3.58 -24.77 -3.75
C ASN A 193 -3.69 -23.36 -3.14
N ARG A 194 -2.76 -22.97 -2.25
CA ARG A 194 -2.72 -21.63 -1.65
C ARG A 194 -2.52 -20.50 -2.67
N PHE A 195 -1.96 -20.78 -3.85
CA PHE A 195 -1.81 -19.79 -4.92
C PHE A 195 -3.09 -19.58 -5.74
N ASN A 196 -4.13 -20.42 -5.55
CA ASN A 196 -5.45 -20.20 -6.13
C ASN A 196 -6.26 -19.12 -5.40
N ILE A 197 -5.78 -18.64 -4.25
CA ILE A 197 -6.41 -17.52 -3.55
C ILE A 197 -6.36 -16.29 -4.47
N PRO A 198 -7.48 -15.58 -4.68
CA PRO A 198 -7.52 -14.40 -5.52
C PRO A 198 -6.49 -13.35 -5.07
N LEU A 199 -5.81 -12.75 -6.04
CA LEU A 199 -4.82 -11.70 -5.83
C LEU A 199 -5.29 -10.42 -6.51
N PHE A 200 -5.58 -9.39 -5.71
CA PHE A 200 -5.78 -8.03 -6.21
C PHE A 200 -4.44 -7.29 -6.26
N VAL A 201 -4.12 -6.71 -7.42
CA VAL A 201 -2.89 -5.94 -7.63
C VAL A 201 -3.23 -4.48 -7.90
N SER A 202 -2.91 -3.62 -6.94
CA SER A 202 -2.88 -2.17 -7.12
C SER A 202 -1.54 -1.77 -7.72
N THR A 203 -1.54 -1.02 -8.81
CA THR A 203 -0.31 -0.61 -9.52
C THR A 203 -0.53 0.64 -10.36
N ASP A 204 0.53 1.42 -10.54
CA ASP A 204 0.56 2.61 -11.40
C ASP A 204 0.98 2.29 -12.84
N VAL A 205 1.09 1.01 -13.21
CA VAL A 205 1.34 0.56 -14.58
C VAL A 205 0.03 0.60 -15.38
N PRO A 206 -0.04 1.33 -16.52
CA PRO A 206 -1.27 1.44 -17.30
C PRO A 206 -1.80 0.11 -17.87
N ASN A 207 -0.90 -0.75 -18.36
CA ASN A 207 -1.24 -2.05 -18.94
C ASN A 207 -0.53 -3.18 -18.18
N PRO A 208 -1.02 -3.55 -16.99
CA PRO A 208 -0.28 -4.41 -16.09
C PRO A 208 -0.19 -5.87 -16.57
N LEU A 209 -1.16 -6.33 -17.37
CA LEU A 209 -1.20 -7.71 -17.90
C LEU A 209 -0.04 -8.03 -18.86
N VAL A 210 0.42 -7.04 -19.62
CA VAL A 210 1.52 -7.21 -20.59
C VAL A 210 2.85 -6.72 -20.04
N ASN A 211 2.88 -6.22 -18.81
CA ASN A 211 4.10 -5.71 -18.22
C ASN A 211 5.01 -6.88 -17.77
N PRO A 212 6.25 -6.99 -18.30
CA PRO A 212 7.14 -8.11 -18.01
C PRO A 212 7.55 -8.19 -16.54
N LEU A 213 7.56 -7.07 -15.81
CA LEU A 213 7.88 -7.07 -14.39
C LEU A 213 6.79 -7.78 -13.57
N LEU A 214 5.52 -7.62 -13.96
CA LEU A 214 4.40 -8.24 -13.24
C LEU A 214 4.16 -9.71 -13.61
N THR A 215 4.83 -10.23 -14.65
CA THR A 215 4.75 -11.63 -15.07
C THR A 215 4.99 -12.62 -13.93
N ARG A 216 5.81 -12.23 -12.95
CA ARG A 216 6.07 -13.03 -11.75
C ARG A 216 4.82 -13.36 -10.95
N PHE A 217 3.88 -12.42 -10.85
CA PHE A 217 2.60 -12.66 -10.21
C PHE A 217 1.70 -13.49 -11.11
N HIS A 218 1.61 -13.16 -12.41
CA HIS A 218 0.74 -13.87 -13.37
C HIS A 218 1.06 -15.38 -13.47
N LYS A 219 2.34 -15.75 -13.39
CA LYS A 219 2.75 -17.16 -13.49
C LYS A 219 2.41 -17.98 -12.25
N VAL A 220 2.31 -17.34 -11.09
CA VAL A 220 2.10 -18.01 -9.80
C VAL A 220 0.61 -18.00 -9.43
N PHE A 221 -0.08 -16.89 -9.66
CA PHE A 221 -1.46 -16.67 -9.26
C PHE A 221 -2.40 -16.74 -10.47
N PRO A 222 -3.14 -17.84 -10.67
CA PRO A 222 -4.10 -17.94 -11.78
C PRO A 222 -5.28 -16.97 -11.64
N CYS A 223 -5.65 -16.62 -10.40
CA CYS A 223 -6.76 -15.72 -10.07
C CYS A 223 -6.23 -14.32 -9.73
N ILE A 224 -5.66 -13.64 -10.72
CA ILE A 224 -5.09 -12.30 -10.55
C ILE A 224 -5.97 -11.23 -11.21
N PHE A 225 -6.28 -10.19 -10.45
CA PHE A 225 -7.20 -9.13 -10.84
C PHE A 225 -6.60 -7.74 -10.58
N TYR A 226 -7.00 -6.79 -11.40
CA TYR A 226 -6.64 -5.37 -11.33
C TYR A 226 -7.91 -4.54 -11.21
N LEU A 227 -7.78 -3.27 -10.82
CA LEU A 227 -8.94 -2.38 -10.76
C LEU A 227 -9.71 -2.34 -12.09
N SER A 228 -9.02 -2.39 -13.24
CA SER A 228 -9.65 -2.42 -14.57
C SER A 228 -10.60 -3.59 -14.81
N ASP A 229 -10.49 -4.69 -14.05
CA ASP A 229 -11.39 -5.84 -14.15
C ASP A 229 -12.78 -5.57 -13.58
N PHE A 230 -12.94 -4.44 -12.89
CA PHE A 230 -14.14 -4.04 -12.17
C PHE A 230 -14.70 -2.72 -12.67
N ALA A 231 -14.45 -2.36 -13.94
CA ALA A 231 -14.88 -1.08 -14.50
C ALA A 231 -16.39 -0.80 -14.34
N ALA A 232 -17.21 -1.85 -14.32
CA ALA A 232 -18.64 -1.73 -14.07
C ALA A 232 -18.96 -1.28 -12.63
N ASP A 233 -18.21 -1.76 -11.63
CA ASP A 233 -18.44 -1.48 -10.20
C ASP A 233 -18.20 0.00 -9.83
N PHE A 234 -17.38 0.70 -10.61
CA PHE A 234 -17.07 2.11 -10.38
C PHE A 234 -17.42 3.04 -11.55
N ALA A 235 -18.26 2.58 -12.48
CA ALA A 235 -18.73 3.40 -13.59
C ALA A 235 -19.38 4.72 -13.13
N SER A 236 -20.05 4.71 -11.97
CA SER A 236 -20.66 5.89 -11.35
C SER A 236 -19.65 7.00 -11.00
N LEU A 237 -18.38 6.66 -10.73
CA LEU A 237 -17.33 7.66 -10.50
C LEU A 237 -17.06 8.50 -11.75
N GLY A 238 -17.27 7.94 -12.94
CA GLY A 238 -17.12 8.64 -14.22
C GLY A 238 -18.18 9.71 -14.47
N HIS A 239 -19.22 9.79 -13.63
CA HIS A 239 -20.25 10.83 -13.70
C HIS A 239 -20.10 11.88 -12.59
N LEU A 240 -19.15 11.69 -11.66
CA LEU A 240 -18.92 12.65 -10.59
C LEU A 240 -18.23 13.88 -11.15
N GLN A 241 -18.85 15.02 -10.91
CA GLN A 241 -18.39 16.32 -11.32
C GLN A 241 -18.32 17.22 -10.08
N ASN A 242 -17.32 18.09 -10.02
CA ASN A 242 -17.29 19.15 -9.05
C ASN A 242 -18.36 20.19 -9.43
N ASP A 243 -19.30 20.46 -8.51
CA ASP A 243 -20.41 21.37 -8.75
C ASP A 243 -19.94 22.82 -9.00
N ASP A 244 -18.77 23.21 -8.48
CA ASP A 244 -18.28 24.58 -8.56
C ASP A 244 -17.61 24.91 -9.92
N ASP A 245 -16.83 23.99 -10.48
CA ASP A 245 -15.99 24.23 -11.67
C ASP A 245 -16.22 23.24 -12.82
N GLY A 246 -17.11 22.25 -12.63
CA GLY A 246 -17.42 21.26 -13.64
C GLY A 246 -16.32 20.22 -13.88
N VAL A 247 -15.29 20.14 -13.03
CA VAL A 247 -14.20 19.16 -13.22
C VAL A 247 -14.70 17.76 -12.92
N MET A 248 -14.44 16.83 -13.84
CA MET A 248 -14.74 15.41 -13.63
C MET A 248 -13.83 14.84 -12.53
N LEU A 249 -14.44 14.32 -11.47
CA LEU A 249 -13.75 13.84 -10.27
C LEU A 249 -13.28 12.39 -10.40
N GLY A 250 -13.84 11.62 -11.33
CA GLY A 250 -13.60 10.18 -11.45
C GLY A 250 -12.12 9.79 -11.44
N GLU A 251 -11.29 10.41 -12.29
CA GLU A 251 -9.85 10.11 -12.37
C GLU A 251 -9.09 10.42 -11.07
N PHE A 252 -9.49 11.47 -10.35
CA PHE A 252 -8.91 11.82 -9.06
C PHE A 252 -9.29 10.84 -7.95
N LEU A 253 -10.43 10.16 -8.10
CA LEU A 253 -10.98 9.23 -7.12
C LEU A 253 -10.50 7.78 -7.31
N LEU A 254 -10.07 7.40 -8.51
CA LEU A 254 -9.59 6.05 -8.81
C LEU A 254 -8.44 5.58 -7.90
N PRO A 255 -7.40 6.38 -7.60
CA PRO A 255 -6.35 5.95 -6.68
C PRO A 255 -6.85 5.67 -5.26
N PHE A 256 -7.89 6.39 -4.81
CA PHE A 256 -8.50 6.14 -3.50
C PHE A 256 -9.31 4.84 -3.51
N LEU A 257 -10.08 4.60 -4.57
CA LEU A 257 -10.78 3.33 -4.76
C LEU A 257 -9.80 2.16 -4.77
N ASP A 258 -8.71 2.25 -5.53
CA ASP A 258 -7.67 1.21 -5.61
C ASP A 258 -7.06 0.91 -4.22
N ALA A 259 -6.79 1.98 -3.44
CA ALA A 259 -6.30 1.86 -2.07
C ALA A 259 -7.31 1.21 -1.12
N MET A 260 -8.61 1.50 -1.29
CA MET A 260 -9.68 0.90 -0.49
C MET A 260 -9.83 -0.59 -0.81
N VAL A 261 -9.88 -0.96 -2.10
CA VAL A 261 -10.00 -2.35 -2.54
C VAL A 261 -8.81 -3.18 -2.04
N VAL A 262 -7.58 -2.70 -2.20
CA VAL A 262 -6.42 -3.47 -1.72
C VAL A 262 -6.37 -3.56 -0.18
N ALA A 263 -6.92 -2.58 0.53
CA ALA A 263 -6.99 -2.55 1.99
C ALA A 263 -8.08 -3.45 2.59
N HIS A 264 -9.07 -3.88 1.81
CA HIS A 264 -10.06 -4.89 2.23
C HIS A 264 -9.49 -6.33 2.18
N ALA A 265 -8.33 -6.53 1.56
CA ALA A 265 -7.71 -7.84 1.45
C ALA A 265 -7.36 -8.44 2.82
N TRP A 266 -7.48 -9.75 2.96
CA TRP A 266 -7.13 -10.44 4.21
C TRP A 266 -5.68 -10.16 4.63
N LYS A 267 -4.76 -10.14 3.65
CA LYS A 267 -3.39 -9.67 3.83
C LYS A 267 -3.02 -8.70 2.73
N PHE A 268 -2.30 -7.65 3.13
CA PHE A 268 -1.81 -6.61 2.23
C PHE A 268 -0.29 -6.47 2.33
N VAL A 269 0.39 -6.48 1.17
CA VAL A 269 1.82 -6.19 1.06
C VAL A 269 2.05 -5.05 0.07
N GLY A 270 2.65 -3.96 0.55
CA GLY A 270 2.96 -2.79 -0.26
C GLY A 270 4.43 -2.66 -0.66
N THR A 271 4.69 -1.82 -1.66
CA THR A 271 6.03 -1.39 -2.06
C THR A 271 6.69 -0.54 -0.96
N GLU A 272 7.94 -0.83 -0.65
CA GLU A 272 8.67 -0.11 0.40
C GLU A 272 8.86 1.37 0.05
N LYS A 273 8.87 2.24 1.06
CA LYS A 273 8.97 3.71 0.92
C LYS A 273 7.83 4.40 0.15
N SER A 274 6.87 3.65 -0.38
CA SER A 274 5.68 4.23 -1.03
C SER A 274 4.72 4.79 0.03
N THR A 275 4.35 6.06 -0.13
CA THR A 275 3.36 6.74 0.72
C THR A 275 1.97 6.13 0.53
N PHE A 276 1.60 5.74 -0.69
CA PHE A 276 0.40 4.97 -0.99
C PHE A 276 0.36 3.67 -0.17
N SER A 277 1.42 2.86 -0.26
CA SER A 277 1.52 1.60 0.49
C SER A 277 1.38 1.82 1.98
N SER A 278 2.08 2.83 2.51
CA SER A 278 2.04 3.16 3.94
C SER A 278 0.64 3.59 4.37
N PHE A 279 -0.05 4.41 3.59
CA PHE A 279 -1.41 4.83 3.89
C PHE A 279 -2.42 3.67 3.84
N ALA A 280 -2.38 2.87 2.76
CA ALA A 280 -3.26 1.72 2.62
C ALA A 280 -3.02 0.68 3.74
N GLN A 281 -1.77 0.43 4.12
CA GLN A 281 -1.43 -0.57 5.15
C GLN A 281 -1.68 -0.08 6.57
N ASP A 282 -1.18 1.11 6.91
CA ASP A 282 -1.15 1.59 8.29
C ASP A 282 -2.47 2.20 8.73
N ILE A 283 -3.26 2.72 7.77
CA ILE A 283 -4.52 3.41 8.03
C ILE A 283 -5.70 2.56 7.57
N LEU A 284 -5.87 2.38 6.25
CA LEU A 284 -7.08 1.77 5.69
C LEU A 284 -7.24 0.31 6.12
N TRP A 285 -6.22 -0.53 5.86
CA TRP A 285 -6.25 -1.95 6.19
C TRP A 285 -6.41 -2.16 7.70
N ARG A 286 -5.68 -1.40 8.52
CA ARG A 286 -5.87 -1.45 9.99
C ARG A 286 -7.32 -1.15 10.37
N ARG A 287 -7.92 -0.09 9.83
CA ARG A 287 -9.30 0.32 10.13
C ARG A 287 -10.32 -0.73 9.68
N TYR A 288 -10.22 -1.24 8.45
CA TYR A 288 -11.14 -2.25 7.93
C TYR A 288 -11.06 -3.58 8.69
N HIS A 289 -9.91 -3.87 9.28
CA HIS A 289 -9.71 -5.07 10.11
C HIS A 289 -9.85 -4.81 11.62
N GLY A 290 -10.41 -3.66 12.04
CA GLY A 290 -10.68 -3.35 13.46
C GLY A 290 -9.42 -3.19 14.32
N ARG A 291 -8.28 -2.88 13.70
CA ARG A 291 -6.97 -2.73 14.36
C ARG A 291 -6.62 -1.26 14.58
N PRO A 292 -5.84 -0.93 15.62
CA PRO A 292 -5.26 0.40 15.76
C PRO A 292 -4.36 0.76 14.57
N ILE A 293 -4.46 2.01 14.12
CA ILE A 293 -3.62 2.53 13.04
C ILE A 293 -2.14 2.57 13.48
N VAL A 294 -1.23 2.52 12.51
CA VAL A 294 0.20 2.76 12.74
C VAL A 294 0.53 4.19 12.34
N GLN A 295 1.21 4.92 13.22
CA GLN A 295 1.64 6.27 12.94
C GLN A 295 3.12 6.27 12.55
N ARG A 296 3.44 6.67 11.31
CA ARG A 296 4.83 6.93 10.87
C ARG A 296 5.15 8.42 10.90
N GLY A 297 6.42 8.75 11.13
CA GLY A 297 6.94 10.13 11.10
C GLY A 297 7.08 10.78 12.47
#